data_AF-A0A963L221-F1
#
_entry.id   AF-A0A963L221-F1
#
_cell.length_a   1.000
_cell.length_b   1.000
_cell.length_c   1.000
_cell.angle_alpha   90.00
_cell.angle_beta   90.00
_cell.angle_gamma   90.00
#
_symmetry.space_group_name_H-M   'P 1'
#
loop_
_entity.id
_entity.type
_entity.pdbx_description
1 polymer ?
#
loop_
_entity_poly.entity_id
_entity_poly.type
_entity_poly.pdbx_seq_one_letter_code
_entity_poly.pdbx_strand_id
1 'polypeptide(L)' 'MSDTAPFEVEARGMRCPWPALRAAKAMRDHDSVLIRADDPIAPRELAALAEERGWVFDQQGDTSFILAQSAEKLPHQ' A
#
# COMPACT_ATOMS: atom_id res chain seq x y z
N MET A 1 -18.61 -1.28 -14.91
CA MET A 1 -18.01 -0.85 -13.63
C MET A 1 -17.16 -2.01 -13.18
N SER A 2 -15.89 -2.04 -13.59
CA SER A 2 -15.00 -3.11 -13.15
C SER A 2 -14.56 -2.77 -11.74
N ASP A 3 -15.25 -3.34 -10.76
CA ASP A 3 -14.83 -3.39 -9.37
C ASP A 3 -13.65 -4.36 -9.29
N THR A 4 -12.47 -3.91 -9.70
CA THR A 4 -11.25 -4.71 -9.54
C THR A 4 -10.86 -4.62 -8.08
N ALA A 5 -11.23 -5.64 -7.31
CA ALA A 5 -10.82 -5.78 -5.93
C ALA A 5 -9.29 -5.62 -5.79
N PRO A 6 -8.80 -4.96 -4.72
CA PRO A 6 -7.37 -4.78 -4.51
C PRO A 6 -6.65 -6.12 -4.38
N PHE A 7 -5.41 -6.20 -4.86
CA PHE A 7 -4.58 -7.38 -4.69
C PHE A 7 -4.17 -7.55 -3.22
N GLU A 8 -4.45 -8.70 -2.62
CA GLU A 8 -4.16 -8.92 -1.20
C GLU A 8 -2.69 -9.30 -0.94
N VAL A 9 -2.08 -8.64 0.04
CA VAL A 9 -0.72 -8.90 0.51
C VAL A 9 -0.73 -9.20 2.00
N GLU A 10 -0.28 -10.41 2.36
CA GLU A 10 -0.09 -10.80 3.76
C GLU A 10 1.33 -10.44 4.23
N ALA A 11 1.39 -9.64 5.31
CA ALA A 11 2.64 -9.19 5.94
C ALA A 11 2.57 -9.19 7.48
N ARG A 12 1.56 -9.80 8.10
CA ARG A 12 1.51 -9.99 9.56
C ARG A 12 2.67 -10.87 10.04
N GLY A 13 3.11 -10.62 11.28
CA GLY A 13 4.28 -11.28 11.87
C GLY A 13 5.61 -10.83 11.28
N MET A 14 5.62 -9.90 10.32
CA MET A 14 6.83 -9.31 9.76
C MET A 14 7.06 -7.92 10.36
N ARG A 15 8.30 -7.67 10.77
CA ARG A 15 8.71 -6.34 11.26
C ARG A 15 9.10 -5.42 10.12
N CYS A 16 9.05 -4.13 10.36
CA CYS A 16 9.65 -3.12 9.49
C CYS A 16 11.08 -3.53 9.05
N PRO A 17 11.42 -3.41 7.75
CA PRO A 17 10.68 -2.73 6.67
C PRO A 17 9.81 -3.64 5.78
N TRP A 18 9.61 -4.90 6.15
CA TRP A 18 9.00 -5.89 5.25
C TRP A 18 7.60 -5.57 4.74
N PRO A 19 6.65 -5.02 5.54
CA PRO A 19 5.33 -4.65 5.03
C PRO A 19 5.42 -3.65 3.87
N ALA A 20 6.18 -2.58 4.01
CA ALA A 20 6.35 -1.55 2.99
C ALA A 20 6.99 -2.11 1.72
N LEU A 21 8.03 -2.96 1.84
CA LEU A 21 8.69 -3.57 0.68
C LEU A 21 7.76 -4.52 -0.09
N ARG A 22 6.92 -5.28 0.61
CA ARG A 22 5.94 -6.17 -0.02
C ARG A 22 4.84 -5.41 -0.73
N ALA A 23 4.30 -4.38 -0.09
CA ALA A 23 3.37 -3.44 -0.70
C ALA A 23 3.96 -2.81 -1.98
N ALA A 24 5.17 -2.24 -1.89
CA ALA A 24 5.85 -1.64 -3.03
C ALA A 24 6.11 -2.63 -4.17
N LYS A 25 6.37 -3.91 -3.84
CA LYS A 25 6.52 -4.97 -4.85
C LYS A 25 5.21 -5.25 -5.56
N ALA A 26 4.11 -5.40 -4.82
CA ALA A 26 2.79 -5.69 -5.41
C ALA A 26 2.27 -4.51 -6.25
N MET A 27 2.50 -3.27 -5.81
CA MET A 27 2.13 -2.05 -6.55
C MET A 27 2.84 -1.88 -7.91
N ARG A 28 3.88 -2.67 -8.21
CA ARG A 28 4.49 -2.70 -9.56
C ARG A 28 3.65 -3.46 -10.58
N ASP A 29 2.92 -4.47 -10.11
CA ASP A 29 2.15 -5.39 -10.95
C ASP A 29 0.63 -5.15 -10.85
N HIS A 30 0.19 -4.39 -9.83
CA HIS A 30 -1.21 -4.13 -9.52
C HIS A 30 -1.46 -2.64 -9.25
N ASP A 31 -2.61 -2.13 -9.69
CA ASP A 31 -3.00 -0.72 -9.50
C ASP A 31 -3.49 -0.41 -8.08
N SER A 32 -3.92 -1.44 -7.33
CA SER A 32 -4.41 -1.33 -5.96
C SER A 32 -4.06 -2.59 -5.17
N VAL A 33 -3.62 -2.39 -3.92
CA VAL A 33 -3.13 -3.42 -3.02
C VAL A 33 -3.75 -3.25 -1.64
N LEU A 34 -4.28 -4.33 -1.07
CA LEU A 34 -4.70 -4.42 0.34
C LEU A 34 -3.63 -5.17 1.10
N ILE A 35 -2.88 -4.51 1.97
CA ILE A 35 -1.86 -5.11 2.81
C ILE A 35 -2.36 -5.32 4.25
N ARG A 36 -2.16 -6.54 4.78
CA ARG A 36 -2.40 -6.87 6.19
C ARG A 36 -1.09 -6.86 6.96
N ALA A 37 -0.96 -5.99 7.95
CA ALA A 37 0.25 -5.88 8.77
C ALA A 37 -0.13 -5.54 10.22
N ASP A 38 0.47 -6.23 11.18
CA ASP A 38 0.24 -6.09 12.63
C ASP A 38 1.37 -5.34 13.35
N ASP A 39 2.42 -4.95 12.63
CA ASP A 39 3.47 -4.08 13.15
C ASP A 39 2.88 -2.68 13.44
N PRO A 40 2.96 -2.16 14.67
CA PRO A 40 2.40 -0.85 15.02
C PRO A 40 3.00 0.31 14.21
N ILE A 41 4.19 0.16 13.61
CA ILE A 41 4.78 1.20 12.76
C ILE A 41 4.29 1.14 11.31
N ALA A 42 3.63 0.05 10.89
CA ALA A 42 3.19 -0.17 9.52
C ALA A 42 2.34 0.98 8.95
N PRO A 43 1.34 1.56 9.66
CA PRO A 43 0.55 2.67 9.12
C PRO A 43 1.43 3.85 8.71
N ARG A 44 2.41 4.20 9.55
CA ARG A 44 3.31 5.33 9.31
C ARG A 44 4.23 5.09 8.11
N GLU A 45 4.83 3.91 8.03
CA GLU A 45 5.76 3.57 6.94
C GLU A 45 5.01 3.41 5.60
N LEU A 46 3.80 2.85 5.62
CA LEU A 46 2.97 2.72 4.42
C LEU A 46 2.46 4.07 3.91
N ALA A 47 2.06 4.96 4.81
CA ALA A 47 1.68 6.33 4.46
C ALA A 47 2.85 7.11 3.85
N ALA A 48 4.04 7.04 4.46
CA ALA A 48 5.24 7.68 3.94
C ALA A 48 5.66 7.12 2.57
N LEU A 49 5.57 5.80 2.39
CA LEU A 49 5.81 5.16 1.08
C LEU A 49 4.81 5.65 0.03
N ALA A 50 3.53 5.78 0.38
CA ALA A 50 2.52 6.27 -0.54
C ALA A 50 2.80 7.71 -0.96
N GLU A 51 3.12 8.59 -0.01
CA GLU A 51 3.48 9.98 -0.26
C GLU A 51 4.70 10.10 -1.20
N GLU A 52 5.78 9.37 -0.93
CA GLU A 52 6.99 9.38 -1.76
C GLU A 52 6.71 8.94 -3.21
N ARG A 53 5.75 8.02 -3.39
CA ARG A 53 5.41 7.45 -4.71
C ARG A 53 4.24 8.16 -5.39
N GLY A 54 3.62 9.13 -4.73
CA GLY A 54 2.38 9.75 -5.22
C GLY A 54 1.23 8.74 -5.32
N TRP A 55 1.14 7.80 -4.39
CA TRP A 55 0.01 6.86 -4.26
C TRP A 55 -0.99 7.36 -3.22
N VAL A 56 -2.21 6.83 -3.32
CA VAL A 56 -3.24 6.99 -2.30
C VAL A 56 -3.01 5.94 -1.20
N PHE A 57 -3.07 6.37 0.05
CA PHE A 57 -3.05 5.51 1.23
C PHE A 57 -4.39 5.63 1.97
N ASP A 58 -4.94 4.50 2.36
CA ASP A 58 -6.16 4.44 3.16
C ASP A 58 -6.09 3.34 4.22
N GLN A 59 -6.57 3.63 5.42
CA GLN A 59 -6.56 2.70 6.55
C GLN A 59 -7.97 2.15 6.77
N GLN A 60 -8.17 0.88 6.44
CA GLN A 60 -9.47 0.20 6.52
C GLN A 60 -9.71 -0.51 7.87
N GLY A 61 -8.73 -0.48 8.77
CA GLY A 61 -8.85 -1.03 10.12
C GLY A 61 -7.51 -1.04 10.87
N ASP A 62 -7.44 -1.79 11.97
CA ASP A 62 -6.26 -1.79 12.84
C ASP A 62 -5.01 -2.37 12.16
N THR A 63 -5.19 -3.39 11.33
CA THR A 63 -4.09 -4.13 10.67
C THR A 63 -4.27 -4.25 9.16
N SER A 64 -5.12 -3.43 8.54
CA SER A 64 -5.45 -3.52 7.11
C SER A 64 -5.34 -2.15 6.45
N PHE A 65 -4.55 -2.07 5.39
CA PHE A 65 -4.22 -0.82 4.70
C PHE A 65 -4.34 -0.99 3.20
N ILE A 66 -4.85 0.01 2.51
CA ILE A 66 -4.94 0.06 1.05
C ILE A 66 -3.92 1.05 0.51
N LEU A 67 -3.21 0.63 -0.54
CA LEU A 67 -2.40 1.49 -1.39
C LEU A 67 -2.95 1.41 -2.81
N ALA A 68 -3.12 2.55 -3.47
CA ALA A 68 -3.60 2.61 -4.85
C ALA A 68 -2.84 3.66 -5.65
N GLN A 69 -2.68 3.44 -6.96
CA GLN A 69 -2.11 4.45 -7.84
C GLN A 69 -3.02 5.69 -7.84
N SER A 70 -2.44 6.87 -7.62
CA SER A 70 -3.19 8.11 -7.81
C SER A 70 -3.50 8.29 -9.29
N ALA A 71 -4.77 8.53 -9.62
CA ALA A 71 -5.20 8.82 -10.99
C ALA A 71 -4.56 10.10 -11.55
N GLU A 72 -4.04 10.97 -10.68
CA GLU A 72 -3.32 12.19 -11.02
C GLU A 72 -1.82 11.90 -11.23
N LYS A 73 -1.47 11.20 -12.32
CA LYS A 73 -0.09 11.25 -12.82
C LYS A 73 0.16 12.66 -13.36
N LEU A 74 0.70 13.56 -12.54
CA LEU A 74 1.35 14.76 -13.08
C LEU A 74 2.68 14.31 -13.70
N PRO A 75 2.87 14.40 -15.03
CA PRO A 75 4.12 14.01 -15.66
C PRO A 75 5.22 14.98 -15.21
N HIS A 76 6.14 14.52 -14.37
CA HIS A 76 7.42 15.20 -14.22
C HIS A 76 8.33 14.69 -15.34
N GLN A 77 8.45 15.53 -16.38
CA GLN A 77 9.50 15.50 -17.38
C GLN A 77 10.89 15.61 -16.73
#